data_AF-A0A7K4SMR6-F1
#
_entry.id   AF-A0A7K4SMR6-F1
#
_cell.length_a   1.000
_cell.length_b   1.000
_cell.length_c   1.000
_cell.angle_alpha   90.00
_cell.angle_beta   90.00
_cell.angle_gamma   90.00
#
_symmetry.space_group_name_H-M   'P 1'
#
loop_
_entity.id
_entity.type
_entity.pdbx_description
1 polymer ?
#
loop_
_entity_poly.entity_id
_entity_poly.type
_entity_poly.pdbx_seq_one_letter_code
_entity_poly.pdbx_strand_id
1 'polypeptide(L)'
;SFLCLVPEEAKTSSCVEERGYDSYVHDALGTVQACRASAAPWGWPSAPRPLDVCHPEVTFYEGHFLKVLFDRMTRILDQVPGWPVTSVLSRLAAFPHPHLHEYLLDPYLNLAPGCRSLFSVLVRVIGDLMQRLQRVPHFRAKLLLVRRQLMGLVPGEQMDHTMLFKGVVVLEEFCKELAAIALVKGPPEGPP
;
A
#
# COMPACT_ATOMS: atom_id res chain seq x y z
N SER A 1 7.22 1.78 9.35
CA SER A 1 7.49 1.08 8.07
C SER A 1 6.26 0.32 7.62
N PHE A 2 6.01 0.21 6.31
CA PHE A 2 4.87 -0.56 5.77
C PHE A 2 4.98 -2.07 6.06
N LEU A 3 6.19 -2.63 6.18
CA LEU A 3 6.40 -4.06 6.54
C LEU A 3 5.86 -4.44 7.93
N CYS A 4 5.62 -3.45 8.78
CA CYS A 4 5.11 -3.64 10.14
C CYS A 4 3.59 -3.42 10.23
N LEU A 5 2.93 -3.03 9.13
CA LEU A 5 1.48 -2.78 9.16
C LEU A 5 0.69 -4.07 9.24
N VAL A 6 1.07 -5.08 8.46
CA VAL A 6 0.40 -6.38 8.49
C VAL A 6 0.89 -7.14 9.72
N PRO A 7 0.00 -7.59 10.61
CA PRO A 7 0.38 -8.30 11.84
C PRO A 7 0.90 -9.71 11.54
N GLU A 8 1.79 -10.22 12.40
CA GLU A 8 2.47 -11.51 12.20
C GLU A 8 1.49 -12.70 12.06
N GLU A 9 0.33 -12.63 12.70
CA GLU A 9 -0.70 -13.66 12.62
C GLU A 9 -1.38 -13.72 11.25
N ALA A 10 -1.38 -12.60 10.52
CA ALA A 10 -1.94 -12.46 9.19
C ALA A 10 -0.88 -12.58 8.07
N LYS A 11 0.41 -12.59 8.41
CA LYS A 11 1.49 -12.82 7.44
C LYS A 11 1.53 -14.27 6.99
N THR A 12 1.71 -14.46 5.70
CA THR A 12 1.71 -15.78 5.07
C THR A 12 2.86 -16.01 4.10
N SER A 13 3.58 -14.96 3.68
CA SER A 13 4.68 -15.10 2.72
C SER A 13 5.83 -15.95 3.23
N SER A 14 6.09 -15.98 4.55
CA SER A 14 7.14 -16.83 5.15
C SER A 14 6.77 -18.31 5.24
N CYS A 15 5.49 -18.65 5.09
CA CYS A 15 4.97 -20.02 5.20
C CYS A 15 4.92 -20.74 3.83
N VAL A 16 5.33 -20.07 2.76
CA VAL A 16 5.45 -20.62 1.41
C VAL A 16 6.85 -20.29 0.91
N GLU A 17 7.47 -21.19 0.14
CA GLU A 17 8.74 -20.91 -0.54
C GLU A 17 8.51 -19.86 -1.63
N GLU A 18 8.47 -18.60 -1.22
CA GLU A 18 8.25 -17.46 -2.09
C GLU A 18 9.55 -16.67 -2.27
N ARG A 19 9.55 -15.85 -3.32
CA ARG A 19 10.60 -14.88 -3.59
C ARG A 19 10.79 -13.98 -2.37
N GLY A 20 12.01 -13.92 -1.85
CA GLY A 20 12.36 -13.09 -0.70
C GLY A 20 12.13 -11.60 -0.95
N TYR A 21 12.18 -10.80 0.11
CA TYR A 21 11.93 -9.35 0.04
C TYR A 21 12.85 -8.62 -0.96
N ASP A 22 14.08 -9.12 -1.18
CA ASP A 22 15.05 -8.57 -2.15
C ASP A 22 14.47 -8.48 -3.57
N SER A 23 13.54 -9.36 -3.92
CA SER A 23 12.87 -9.30 -5.22
C SER A 23 11.95 -8.09 -5.37
N TYR A 24 11.22 -7.72 -4.32
CA TYR A 24 10.41 -6.50 -4.32
C TYR A 24 11.30 -5.26 -4.45
N VAL A 25 12.48 -5.27 -3.80
CA VAL A 25 13.46 -4.19 -3.92
C VAL A 25 13.99 -4.08 -5.35
N HIS A 26 14.32 -5.21 -5.99
CA HIS A 26 14.74 -5.23 -7.38
C HIS A 26 13.64 -4.74 -8.34
N ASP A 27 12.40 -5.19 -8.17
CA ASP A 27 11.27 -4.78 -9.01
C ASP A 27 10.91 -3.30 -8.79
N ALA A 28 10.99 -2.83 -7.54
CA ALA A 28 10.82 -1.42 -7.19
C ALA A 28 11.91 -0.54 -7.81
N LEU A 29 13.17 -1.02 -7.87
CA LEU A 29 14.26 -0.30 -8.53
C LEU A 29 13.95 -0.04 -10.00
N GLY A 30 13.55 -1.08 -10.74
CA GLY A 30 13.15 -0.93 -12.15
C GLY A 30 11.96 0.01 -12.33
N THR A 31 10.95 -0.11 -11.47
CA THR A 31 9.74 0.72 -11.53
C THR A 31 10.04 2.19 -11.24
N VAL A 32 10.81 2.49 -10.20
CA VAL A 32 11.20 3.86 -9.82
C VAL A 32 12.08 4.48 -10.90
N GLN A 33 13.03 3.73 -11.49
CA GLN A 33 13.84 4.20 -12.60
C GLN A 33 12.99 4.55 -13.83
N ALA A 34 12.04 3.70 -14.20
CA ALA A 34 11.12 3.96 -15.31
C ALA A 34 10.23 5.19 -15.07
N CYS A 35 9.71 5.36 -13.85
CA CYS A 35 8.94 6.53 -13.47
C CYS A 35 9.78 7.82 -13.48
N ARG A 36 11.03 7.77 -13.00
CA ARG A 36 11.98 8.88 -13.06
C ARG A 36 12.29 9.30 -14.51
N ALA A 37 12.60 8.34 -15.37
CA ALA A 37 12.85 8.60 -16.78
C ALA A 37 11.63 9.22 -17.47
N SER A 38 10.43 8.71 -17.18
CA SER A 38 9.17 9.22 -17.74
C SER A 38 8.82 10.62 -17.26
N ALA A 39 9.17 10.95 -16.00
CA ALA A 39 8.90 12.25 -15.39
C ALA A 39 9.99 13.31 -15.65
N ALA A 40 11.17 12.93 -16.17
CA ALA A 40 12.27 13.85 -16.42
C ALA A 40 11.87 15.09 -17.26
N PRO A 41 11.04 14.98 -18.31
CA PRO A 41 10.59 16.15 -19.08
C PRO A 41 9.61 17.08 -18.35
N TRP A 42 9.04 16.65 -17.22
CA TRP A 42 7.99 17.41 -16.53
C TRP A 42 8.53 18.53 -15.64
N GLY A 43 9.84 18.55 -15.36
CA GLY A 43 10.47 19.61 -14.55
C GLY A 43 9.96 19.65 -13.12
N TRP A 44 9.63 18.49 -12.54
CA TRP A 44 9.15 18.39 -11.16
C TRP A 44 10.22 18.81 -10.14
N PRO A 45 9.80 19.36 -8.99
CA PRO A 45 10.73 19.78 -7.95
C PRO A 45 11.45 18.58 -7.32
N SER A 46 12.74 18.73 -7.02
CA SER A 46 13.53 17.72 -6.32
C SER A 46 13.26 17.66 -4.81
N ALA A 47 12.94 18.82 -4.21
CA ALA A 47 12.63 18.97 -2.79
C ALA A 47 11.21 19.53 -2.57
N PRO A 48 10.56 19.24 -1.43
CA PRO A 48 9.28 19.84 -1.09
C PRO A 48 9.41 21.36 -1.10
N ARG A 49 8.51 22.06 -1.79
CA ARG A 49 8.43 23.51 -1.68
C ARG A 49 7.68 23.86 -0.39
N PRO A 50 8.08 24.92 0.34
CA PRO A 50 7.28 25.42 1.45
C PRO A 50 5.86 25.65 0.95
N LEU A 51 4.89 24.99 1.58
CA LEU A 51 3.49 25.25 1.31
C LEU A 51 3.16 26.65 1.83
N ASP A 52 2.31 27.38 1.11
CA ASP A 52 1.77 28.66 1.59
C ASP A 52 1.09 28.46 2.95
N VAL A 53 1.00 29.55 3.73
CA VAL A 53 0.42 29.54 5.08
C VAL A 53 -0.94 28.85 5.04
N CYS A 54 -1.04 27.70 5.71
CA CYS A 54 -2.24 26.88 5.70
C CYS A 54 -3.35 27.66 6.41
N HIS A 55 -4.43 27.99 5.69
CA HIS A 55 -5.61 28.61 6.30
C HIS A 55 -6.40 27.52 7.03
N PRO A 56 -6.51 27.56 8.37
CA PRO A 56 -7.15 26.51 9.15
C PRO A 56 -8.65 26.35 8.84
N GLU A 57 -9.26 27.32 8.16
CA GLU A 57 -10.67 27.30 7.76
C GLU A 57 -10.95 26.52 6.48
N VAL A 58 -9.91 26.17 5.70
CA VAL A 58 -10.07 25.45 4.44
C VAL A 58 -9.85 23.96 4.68
N THR A 59 -10.86 23.14 4.38
CA THR A 59 -10.73 21.68 4.42
C THR A 59 -9.72 21.21 3.39
N PHE A 60 -8.78 20.35 3.79
CA PHE A 60 -7.81 19.77 2.87
C PHE A 60 -8.50 19.04 1.70
N TYR A 61 -8.09 19.36 0.48
CA TYR A 61 -8.58 18.72 -0.73
C TYR A 61 -7.54 17.73 -1.26
N GLU A 62 -7.75 16.44 -1.01
CA GLU A 62 -6.88 15.35 -1.49
C GLU A 62 -6.94 15.14 -3.01
N GLY A 63 -7.94 15.72 -3.69
CA GLY A 63 -8.19 15.47 -5.12
C GLY A 63 -9.12 14.28 -5.37
N HIS A 64 -10.02 14.40 -6.35
CA HIS A 64 -11.01 13.36 -6.66
C HIS A 64 -10.38 12.01 -7.03
N PHE A 65 -9.25 12.03 -7.75
CA PHE A 65 -8.56 10.80 -8.16
C PHE A 65 -8.02 10.02 -6.95
N LEU A 66 -7.27 10.67 -6.06
CA LEU A 66 -6.74 10.03 -4.85
C LEU A 66 -7.87 9.61 -3.91
N LYS A 67 -8.92 10.43 -3.80
CA LYS A 67 -10.14 10.07 -3.06
C LYS A 67 -10.70 8.72 -3.50
N VAL A 68 -10.89 8.51 -4.80
CA VAL A 68 -11.41 7.24 -5.35
C VAL A 68 -10.47 6.07 -5.07
N LEU A 69 -9.15 6.27 -5.18
CA LEU A 69 -8.18 5.22 -4.88
C LEU A 69 -8.21 4.83 -3.40
N PHE A 70 -8.27 5.81 -2.50
CA PHE A 70 -8.35 5.57 -1.06
C PHE A 70 -9.69 4.95 -0.65
N ASP A 71 -10.80 5.38 -1.24
CA ASP A 71 -12.13 4.77 -1.00
C ASP A 71 -12.20 3.31 -1.48
N ARG A 72 -11.44 2.96 -2.53
CA ARG A 72 -11.29 1.56 -2.95
C ARG A 72 -10.37 0.79 -2.02
N MET A 73 -9.29 1.42 -1.57
CA MET A 73 -8.32 0.83 -0.64
C MET A 73 -8.96 0.48 0.71
N THR A 74 -9.84 1.34 1.26
CA THR A 74 -10.57 1.05 2.51
C THR A 74 -11.44 -0.21 2.43
N ARG A 75 -11.83 -0.60 1.21
CA ARG A 75 -12.71 -1.73 0.92
C ARG A 75 -11.96 -2.93 0.33
N ILE A 76 -10.63 -2.99 0.46
CA ILE A 76 -9.81 -4.08 -0.13
C ILE A 76 -10.19 -5.47 0.41
N LEU A 77 -10.70 -5.55 1.63
CA LEU A 77 -11.14 -6.78 2.27
C LEU A 77 -12.51 -7.27 1.78
N ASP A 78 -13.24 -6.41 1.07
CA ASP A 78 -14.63 -6.61 0.66
C ASP A 78 -14.82 -6.62 -0.86
N GLN A 79 -13.73 -6.50 -1.64
CA GLN A 79 -13.78 -6.41 -3.09
C GLN A 79 -13.06 -7.57 -3.76
N VAL A 80 -13.57 -7.95 -4.93
CA VAL A 80 -12.89 -8.93 -5.79
C VAL A 80 -11.60 -8.26 -6.26
N PRO A 81 -10.44 -8.94 -6.22
CA PRO A 81 -9.14 -8.37 -6.58
C PRO A 81 -8.98 -7.97 -8.08
N GLY A 82 -10.07 -7.71 -8.81
CA GLY A 82 -10.08 -7.42 -10.24
C GLY A 82 -9.75 -5.97 -10.63
N TRP A 83 -9.78 -5.01 -9.70
CA TRP A 83 -9.31 -3.64 -9.98
C TRP A 83 -7.98 -3.39 -9.28
N PRO A 84 -6.88 -3.11 -10.01
CA PRO A 84 -5.56 -3.08 -9.41
C PRO A 84 -5.30 -1.70 -8.78
N VAL A 85 -6.12 -1.30 -7.79
CA VAL A 85 -5.94 -0.06 -7.01
C VAL A 85 -4.52 -0.02 -6.42
N THR A 86 -4.01 -1.17 -5.98
CA THR A 86 -2.65 -1.34 -5.48
C THR A 86 -1.62 -1.01 -6.55
N SER A 87 -1.74 -1.53 -7.78
CA SER A 87 -0.76 -1.23 -8.84
C SER A 87 -0.77 0.25 -9.25
N VAL A 88 -1.95 0.88 -9.27
CA VAL A 88 -2.06 2.33 -9.52
C VAL A 88 -1.38 3.11 -8.41
N LEU A 89 -1.65 2.77 -7.14
CA LEU A 89 -1.01 3.42 -5.99
C LEU A 89 0.51 3.18 -5.95
N SER A 90 0.99 1.96 -6.22
CA SER A 90 2.41 1.63 -6.31
C SER A 90 3.10 2.45 -7.40
N ARG A 91 2.48 2.56 -8.59
CA ARG A 91 3.00 3.40 -9.67
C ARG A 91 3.02 4.89 -9.32
N LEU A 92 1.97 5.40 -8.68
CA LEU A 92 1.95 6.78 -8.18
C LEU A 92 3.04 7.02 -7.13
N ALA A 93 3.24 6.07 -6.22
CA ALA A 93 4.27 6.14 -5.20
C ALA A 93 5.69 6.10 -5.78
N ALA A 94 5.90 5.43 -6.92
CA ALA A 94 7.20 5.33 -7.60
C ALA A 94 7.66 6.64 -8.27
N PHE A 95 6.73 7.56 -8.59
CA PHE A 95 7.04 8.84 -9.23
C PHE A 95 7.89 9.76 -8.34
N PRO A 96 8.89 10.48 -8.88
CA PRO A 96 9.81 11.32 -8.11
C PRO A 96 9.22 12.70 -7.82
N HIS A 97 8.07 12.75 -7.15
CA HIS A 97 7.48 14.02 -6.69
C HIS A 97 7.47 14.08 -5.16
N PRO A 98 8.03 15.14 -4.54
CA PRO A 98 8.22 15.21 -3.08
C PRO A 98 6.90 15.13 -2.31
N HIS A 99 5.87 15.88 -2.72
CA HIS A 99 4.56 15.83 -2.04
C HIS A 99 3.81 14.51 -2.26
N LEU A 100 4.06 13.79 -3.37
CA LEU A 100 3.47 12.45 -3.56
C LEU A 100 4.21 11.43 -2.69
N HIS A 101 5.53 11.56 -2.56
CA HIS A 101 6.31 10.74 -1.64
C HIS A 101 5.80 10.93 -0.21
N GLU A 102 5.69 12.16 0.27
CA GLU A 102 5.17 12.45 1.61
C GLU A 102 3.75 11.89 1.81
N TYR A 103 2.84 12.17 0.89
CA TYR A 103 1.42 11.78 1.04
C TYR A 103 1.15 10.27 0.94
N LEU A 104 1.97 9.54 0.17
CA LEU A 104 1.78 8.10 -0.06
C LEU A 104 2.74 7.21 0.74
N LEU A 105 3.95 7.68 1.07
CA LEU A 105 5.02 6.84 1.62
C LEU A 105 5.51 7.27 3.00
N ASP A 106 5.22 8.47 3.48
CA ASP A 106 5.66 8.90 4.82
C ASP A 106 4.68 8.41 5.91
N PRO A 107 5.10 7.47 6.80
CA PRO A 107 4.27 7.01 7.89
C PRO A 107 4.15 8.03 9.04
N TYR A 108 4.96 9.08 9.04
CA TYR A 108 5.03 10.10 10.08
C TYR A 108 4.40 11.44 9.67
N LEU A 109 3.75 11.48 8.50
CA LEU A 109 3.04 12.67 8.03
C LEU A 109 2.00 13.14 9.05
N ASN A 110 2.16 14.37 9.53
CA ASN A 110 1.21 15.01 10.43
C ASN A 110 -0.04 15.43 9.66
N LEU A 111 -1.16 14.78 9.95
CA LEU A 111 -2.44 15.06 9.30
C LEU A 111 -3.33 15.91 10.20
N ALA A 112 -3.99 16.91 9.60
CA ALA A 112 -5.08 17.60 10.26
C ALA A 112 -6.27 16.64 10.51
N PRO A 113 -7.13 16.92 11.51
CA PRO A 113 -8.30 16.10 11.79
C PRO A 113 -9.17 15.88 10.54
N GLY A 114 -9.61 14.64 10.33
CA GLY A 114 -10.44 14.26 9.18
C GLY A 114 -9.67 14.06 7.87
N CYS A 115 -8.40 14.44 7.79
CA CYS A 115 -7.54 14.16 6.64
C CYS A 115 -7.03 12.72 6.68
N ARG A 116 -6.64 12.22 5.51
CA ARG A 116 -6.05 10.89 5.35
C ARG A 116 -4.81 10.96 4.48
N SER A 117 -3.85 10.08 4.76
CA SER A 117 -2.76 9.65 3.89
C SER A 117 -2.94 8.18 3.53
N LEU A 118 -2.17 7.66 2.56
CA LEU A 118 -2.20 6.23 2.24
C LEU A 118 -1.88 5.38 3.49
N PHE A 119 -0.87 5.79 4.27
CA PHE A 119 -0.51 5.11 5.51
C PHE A 119 -1.67 5.07 6.51
N SER A 120 -2.35 6.20 6.73
CA SER A 120 -3.50 6.26 7.65
C SER A 120 -4.69 5.40 7.18
N VAL A 121 -4.89 5.26 5.87
CA VAL A 121 -5.91 4.39 5.28
C VAL A 121 -5.57 2.94 5.54
N LEU A 122 -4.31 2.54 5.31
CA LEU A 122 -3.84 1.18 5.56
C LEU A 122 -3.94 0.81 7.05
N VAL A 123 -3.57 1.71 7.97
CA VAL A 123 -3.73 1.48 9.42
C VAL A 123 -5.19 1.18 9.78
N ARG A 124 -6.16 1.94 9.23
CA ARG A 124 -7.59 1.67 9.43
C ARG A 124 -8.02 0.31 8.87
N VAL A 125 -7.58 -0.03 7.66
CA VAL A 125 -7.86 -1.34 7.04
C VAL A 125 -7.30 -2.49 7.88
N ILE A 126 -6.09 -2.34 8.42
CA ILE A 126 -5.48 -3.33 9.32
C ILE A 126 -6.28 -3.47 10.62
N GLY A 127 -6.74 -2.35 11.19
CA GLY A 127 -7.59 -2.38 12.38
C GLY A 127 -8.88 -3.17 12.15
N ASP A 128 -9.58 -2.90 11.03
CA ASP A 128 -10.77 -3.64 10.61
C ASP A 128 -10.47 -5.12 10.33
N LEU A 129 -9.36 -5.40 9.64
CA LEU A 129 -8.88 -6.76 9.40
C LEU A 129 -8.77 -7.55 10.71
N MET A 130 -8.09 -6.99 11.71
CA MET A 130 -7.87 -7.68 12.98
C MET A 130 -9.18 -8.00 13.70
N GLN A 131 -10.12 -7.07 13.70
CA GLN A 131 -11.45 -7.31 14.26
C GLN A 131 -12.19 -8.43 13.53
N ARG A 132 -12.06 -8.51 12.20
CA ARG A 132 -12.70 -9.56 11.40
C ARG A 132 -12.05 -10.92 11.60
N LEU A 133 -10.71 -11.00 11.61
CA LEU A 133 -9.97 -12.27 11.80
C LEU A 133 -10.27 -12.92 13.14
N GLN A 134 -10.44 -12.13 14.21
CA GLN A 134 -10.81 -12.64 15.53
C GLN A 134 -12.15 -13.40 15.56
N ARG A 135 -13.05 -13.12 14.61
CA ARG A 135 -14.36 -13.78 14.51
C ARG A 135 -14.34 -15.03 13.63
N VAL A 136 -13.24 -15.30 12.94
CA VAL A 136 -13.13 -16.42 11.99
C VAL A 136 -12.33 -17.56 12.63
N PRO A 137 -12.96 -18.72 12.93
CA PRO A 137 -12.24 -19.86 13.47
C PRO A 137 -11.25 -20.42 12.43
N HIS A 138 -10.08 -20.83 12.93
CA HIS A 138 -8.99 -21.39 12.11
C HIS A 138 -8.57 -20.48 10.93
N PHE A 139 -8.70 -19.15 11.09
CA PHE A 139 -8.44 -18.21 10.00
C PHE A 139 -7.05 -18.37 9.36
N ARG A 140 -6.02 -18.71 10.15
CA ARG A 140 -4.64 -18.85 9.66
C ARG A 140 -4.50 -19.97 8.62
N ALA A 141 -5.12 -21.13 8.89
CA ALA A 141 -5.11 -22.25 7.94
C ALA A 141 -5.87 -21.90 6.66
N LYS A 142 -7.03 -21.24 6.80
CA LYS A 142 -7.84 -20.77 5.67
C LYS A 142 -7.11 -19.73 4.81
N LEU A 143 -6.44 -18.77 5.45
CA LEU A 143 -5.66 -17.74 4.77
C LEU A 143 -4.49 -18.35 3.98
N LEU A 144 -3.75 -19.29 4.58
CA LEU A 144 -2.67 -20.02 3.90
C LEU A 144 -3.19 -20.82 2.70
N LEU A 145 -4.36 -21.46 2.82
CA LEU A 145 -5.00 -22.17 1.72
C LEU A 145 -5.32 -21.20 0.56
N VAL A 146 -5.94 -20.06 0.85
CA VAL A 146 -6.25 -19.04 -0.17
C VAL A 146 -5.00 -18.50 -0.84
N ARG A 147 -3.90 -18.29 -0.10
CA ARG A 147 -2.61 -17.90 -0.70
C ARG A 147 -2.12 -18.95 -1.69
N ARG A 148 -2.11 -20.23 -1.30
CA ARG A 148 -1.69 -21.32 -2.19
C ARG A 148 -2.56 -21.43 -3.43
N GLN A 149 -3.87 -21.18 -3.31
CA GLN A 149 -4.79 -21.11 -4.45
C GLN A 149 -4.46 -19.95 -5.40
N LEU A 150 -4.18 -18.75 -4.85
CA LEU A 150 -3.77 -17.59 -5.65
C LEU A 150 -2.44 -17.81 -6.38
N MET A 151 -1.53 -18.60 -5.80
CA MET A 151 -0.28 -19.02 -6.43
C MET A 151 -0.43 -20.18 -7.43
N GLY A 152 -1.64 -20.74 -7.59
CA GLY A 152 -1.89 -21.89 -8.46
C GLY A 152 -1.35 -23.23 -7.94
N LEU A 153 -0.94 -23.30 -6.68
CA LEU A 153 -0.39 -24.51 -6.05
C LEU A 153 -1.48 -25.52 -5.65
N VAL A 154 -2.70 -25.04 -5.45
CA VAL A 154 -3.86 -25.84 -5.03
C VAL A 154 -5.08 -25.41 -5.85
N PRO A 155 -5.98 -26.35 -6.24
CA PRO A 155 -7.23 -25.99 -6.91
C PRO A 155 -8.08 -24.99 -6.12
N GLY A 156 -8.78 -24.13 -6.84
CA GLY A 156 -9.71 -23.16 -6.25
C GLY A 156 -10.96 -23.84 -5.72
N GLU A 157 -11.01 -24.06 -4.41
CA GLU A 157 -12.20 -24.53 -3.72
C GLU A 157 -12.97 -23.34 -3.14
N GLN A 158 -14.31 -23.42 -3.19
CA GLN A 158 -15.18 -22.43 -2.55
C GLN A 158 -15.09 -22.59 -1.04
N MET A 159 -14.82 -21.51 -0.31
CA MET A 159 -14.68 -21.52 1.14
C MET A 159 -15.33 -20.26 1.72
N ASP A 160 -15.79 -20.37 2.97
CA ASP A 160 -16.24 -19.19 3.71
C ASP A 160 -15.12 -18.15 3.82
N HIS A 161 -15.49 -16.88 3.67
CA HIS A 161 -14.56 -15.73 3.78
C HIS A 161 -13.42 -15.71 2.73
N THR A 162 -13.52 -16.42 1.61
CA THR A 162 -12.49 -16.37 0.55
C THR A 162 -12.17 -14.94 0.11
N MET A 163 -13.17 -14.06 -0.01
CA MET A 163 -12.97 -12.66 -0.40
C MET A 163 -12.09 -11.89 0.59
N LEU A 164 -12.40 -12.02 1.89
CA LEU A 164 -11.62 -11.44 2.97
C LEU A 164 -10.15 -11.89 2.86
N PHE A 165 -9.92 -13.19 2.79
CA PHE A 165 -8.56 -13.74 2.75
C PHE A 165 -7.79 -13.37 1.48
N LYS A 166 -8.44 -13.28 0.32
CA LYS A 166 -7.81 -12.73 -0.89
C LYS A 166 -7.38 -11.28 -0.66
N GLY A 167 -8.24 -10.46 -0.04
CA GLY A 167 -7.91 -9.10 0.35
C GLY A 167 -6.71 -9.02 1.29
N VAL A 168 -6.60 -9.93 2.27
CA VAL A 168 -5.44 -10.00 3.18
C VAL A 168 -4.15 -10.29 2.44
N VAL A 169 -4.15 -11.29 1.55
CA VAL A 169 -2.96 -11.63 0.74
C VAL A 169 -2.55 -10.42 -0.10
N VAL A 170 -3.48 -9.78 -0.82
CA VAL A 170 -3.18 -8.59 -1.63
C VAL A 170 -2.64 -7.44 -0.77
N LEU A 171 -3.19 -7.25 0.43
CA LEU A 171 -2.73 -6.22 1.36
C LEU A 171 -1.30 -6.48 1.87
N GLU A 172 -0.97 -7.74 2.17
CA GLU A 172 0.39 -8.19 2.51
C GLU A 172 1.38 -7.91 1.37
N GLU A 173 1.02 -8.28 0.15
CA GLU A 173 1.84 -8.04 -1.05
C GLU A 173 2.07 -6.55 -1.30
N PHE A 174 0.99 -5.76 -1.20
CA PHE A 174 1.06 -4.33 -1.43
C PHE A 174 1.92 -3.61 -0.36
N CYS A 175 1.85 -4.02 0.90
CA CYS A 175 2.69 -3.43 1.95
C CYS A 175 4.18 -3.71 1.72
N LYS A 176 4.54 -4.91 1.20
CA LYS A 176 5.91 -5.23 0.79
C LYS A 176 6.35 -4.37 -0.40
N GLU A 177 5.51 -4.22 -1.41
CA GLU A 177 5.79 -3.39 -2.58
C GLU A 177 6.02 -1.92 -2.20
N LEU A 178 5.14 -1.33 -1.38
CA LEU A 178 5.30 0.05 -0.90
C LEU A 178 6.57 0.24 -0.07
N ALA A 179 6.89 -0.71 0.80
CA ALA A 179 8.13 -0.66 1.58
C ALA A 179 9.37 -0.67 0.68
N ALA A 180 9.35 -1.49 -0.37
CA ALA A 180 10.45 -1.59 -1.32
C ALA A 180 10.60 -0.30 -2.14
N ILE A 181 9.49 0.29 -2.60
CA ILE A 181 9.49 1.59 -3.28
C ILE A 181 10.04 2.69 -2.37
N ALA A 182 9.58 2.75 -1.12
CA ALA A 182 10.07 3.73 -0.15
C ALA A 182 11.59 3.57 0.11
N LEU A 183 12.06 2.33 0.25
CA LEU A 183 13.47 2.02 0.45
C LEU A 183 14.33 2.47 -0.75
N VAL A 184 13.90 2.15 -1.98
CA VAL A 184 14.60 2.50 -3.22
C VAL A 184 14.63 4.01 -3.45
N LYS A 185 13.54 4.72 -3.13
CA LYS A 185 13.48 6.17 -3.28
C LYS A 185 14.37 6.88 -2.26
N GLY A 186 14.57 6.30 -1.09
CA GLY A 186 15.21 6.95 0.04
C GLY A 186 14.37 8.10 0.60
N PRO A 187 14.85 8.80 1.64
CA PRO A 187 14.23 10.04 2.08
C PRO A 187 14.26 11.08 0.94
N PRO A 188 13.28 12.00 0.87
CA PRO A 188 13.34 13.12 -0.05
C PRO A 188 14.63 13.92 0.22
N GLU A 189 15.25 14.45 -0.83
CA GLU A 189 16.40 15.33 -0.67
C GLU A 189 15.99 16.51 0.22
N GLY A 190 16.73 16.70 1.33
CA GLY A 190 16.52 17.84 2.22
C GLY A 190 16.74 19.15 1.46
N PRO A 191 16.21 20.28 1.97
CA PRO A 191 16.56 21.57 1.40
C PRO A 191 18.09 21.75 1.42
N PRO A 192 18.68 22.36 0.38
CA PRO A 192 20.10 22.70 0.36
C PRO A 192 20.47 23.71 1.46
#